data_AF-A0A528BAX1-F1
#
_entry.id   AF-A0A528BAX1-F1
#
_cell.length_a   1.000
_cell.length_b   1.000
_cell.length_c   1.000
_cell.angle_alpha   90.00
_cell.angle_beta   90.00
_cell.angle_gamma   90.00
#
_symmetry.space_group_name_H-M   'P 1'
#
loop_
_entity.id
_entity.type
_entity.pdbx_description
1 polymer ?
#
loop_
_entity_poly.entity_id
_entity_poly.type
_entity_poly.pdbx_seq_one_letter_code
_entity_poly.pdbx_strand_id
1 'polypeptide(L)'
;MTRGQALIDKLGGRLAGLRGRITPNAEMDKITWFRAGGLADALFQPADEDDLAAFLRAVPEEIPLTTVGIGSNLLVRDGGIAGFVIRLSAKGFG
;
A
#
# COMPACT_ATOMS: atom_id res chain seq x y z
N MET A 1 12.01 -10.52 11.10
CA MET A 1 11.65 -9.38 10.23
C MET A 1 10.31 -9.72 9.60
N THR A 2 9.33 -8.82 9.63
CA THR A 2 8.03 -9.08 8.98
C THR A 2 8.18 -8.94 7.46
N ARG A 3 7.29 -9.60 6.71
CA ARG A 3 7.31 -9.59 5.24
C ARG A 3 7.22 -8.17 4.68
N GLY A 4 6.42 -7.31 5.30
CA GLY A 4 6.31 -5.90 4.94
C GLY A 4 7.59 -5.10 5.12
N GLN A 5 8.27 -5.26 6.26
CA GLN A 5 9.52 -4.54 6.50
C GLN A 5 10.61 -5.00 5.52
N ALA A 6 10.70 -6.31 5.25
CA ALA A 6 11.65 -6.86 4.29
C ALA A 6 11.44 -6.31 2.87
N LEU A 7 10.18 -6.10 2.46
CA LEU A 7 9.84 -5.50 1.17
C LEU A 7 10.33 -4.04 1.08
N ILE A 8 10.05 -3.24 2.10
CA ILE A 8 10.46 -1.83 2.14
C ILE A 8 11.99 -1.71 2.14
N ASP A 9 12.66 -2.50 2.97
CA ASP A 9 14.12 -2.45 3.10
C ASP A 9 14.81 -2.91 1.81
N LYS A 10 14.24 -3.90 1.09
CA LYS A 10 14.73 -4.32 -0.22
C LYS A 10 14.70 -3.19 -1.25
N LEU A 11 13.70 -2.32 -1.19
CA LEU A 11 13.59 -1.18 -2.11
C LEU A 11 14.42 0.02 -1.64
N GLY A 12 14.61 0.18 -0.33
CA GLY A 12 15.55 1.12 0.28
C GLY A 12 15.50 2.50 -0.36
N GLY A 13 16.64 2.95 -0.92
CA GLY A 13 16.79 4.26 -1.53
C GLY A 13 15.87 4.54 -2.73
N ARG A 14 15.26 3.53 -3.36
CA ARG A 14 14.27 3.74 -4.44
C ARG A 14 13.02 4.45 -3.93
N LEU A 15 12.67 4.25 -2.65
CA LEU A 15 11.53 4.87 -2.00
C LEU A 15 11.89 6.20 -1.33
N ALA A 16 13.17 6.61 -1.39
CA ALA A 16 13.61 7.86 -0.80
C ALA A 16 12.97 9.06 -1.54
N GLY A 17 12.50 10.04 -0.78
CA GLY A 17 11.89 11.26 -1.31
C GLY A 17 10.39 11.14 -1.62
N LEU A 18 9.78 9.96 -1.42
CA LEU A 18 8.32 9.85 -1.39
C LEU A 18 7.76 10.63 -0.20
N ARG A 19 6.70 11.41 -0.46
CA ARG A 19 6.05 12.25 0.54
C ARG A 19 4.91 11.53 1.24
N GLY A 20 4.26 10.62 0.53
CA GLY A 20 3.20 9.78 1.02
C GLY A 20 3.67 8.81 2.10
N ARG A 21 2.70 8.28 2.85
CA ARG A 21 2.97 7.38 3.96
C ARG A 21 3.07 5.95 3.47
N ILE A 22 4.17 5.27 3.83
CA ILE A 22 4.30 3.81 3.69
C ILE A 22 4.17 3.18 5.07
N THR A 23 3.23 2.25 5.22
CA THR A 23 2.98 1.50 6.45
C THR A 23 3.23 0.02 6.21
N PRO A 24 4.26 -0.60 6.81
CA PRO A 24 4.47 -2.04 6.70
C PRO A 24 3.43 -2.81 7.49
N ASN A 25 3.01 -3.98 7.00
CA ASN A 25 2.08 -4.90 7.67
C ASN A 25 0.76 -4.21 8.05
N ALA A 26 0.17 -3.49 7.10
CA ALA A 26 -1.06 -2.77 7.35
C ALA A 26 -2.24 -3.74 7.52
N GLU A 27 -2.99 -3.59 8.60
CA GLU A 27 -4.15 -4.40 8.91
C GLU A 27 -5.33 -4.00 8.00
N MET A 28 -5.71 -4.88 7.07
CA MET A 28 -6.74 -4.56 6.07
C MET A 28 -8.14 -4.51 6.67
N ASP A 29 -8.40 -5.21 7.77
CA ASP A 29 -9.65 -5.10 8.54
C ASP A 29 -9.91 -3.69 9.09
N LYS A 30 -8.87 -2.87 9.32
CA LYS A 30 -9.02 -1.45 9.71
C LYS A 30 -9.34 -0.53 8.53
N ILE A 31 -9.23 -1.04 7.30
CA ILE A 31 -9.38 -0.27 6.06
C ILE A 31 -10.65 -0.67 5.30
N THR A 32 -11.01 -1.95 5.31
CA THR A 32 -12.18 -2.46 4.59
C THR A 32 -13.47 -2.16 5.35
N TRP A 33 -14.55 -1.91 4.61
CA TRP A 33 -15.87 -1.65 5.22
C TRP A 33 -16.40 -2.86 5.99
N PHE A 34 -16.14 -4.06 5.49
CA PHE A 34 -16.53 -5.32 6.13
C PHE A 34 -15.72 -5.64 7.40
N ARG A 35 -14.71 -4.83 7.73
CA ARG A 35 -13.81 -5.05 8.88
C ARG A 35 -13.21 -6.45 8.90
N ALA A 36 -12.78 -6.89 7.72
CA ALA A 36 -12.24 -8.21 7.49
C ALA A 36 -10.98 -8.13 6.62
N GLY A 37 -10.06 -9.07 6.84
CA GLY A 37 -8.84 -9.23 6.06
C GLY A 37 -7.56 -9.22 6.88
N GLY A 38 -6.60 -10.02 6.43
CA GLY A 38 -5.26 -10.08 7.01
C GLY A 38 -4.38 -8.87 6.66
N LEU A 39 -3.07 -9.06 6.75
CA LEU A 39 -2.09 -7.99 6.55
C LEU A 39 -1.80 -7.74 5.06
N ALA A 40 -1.76 -6.49 4.65
CA ALA A 40 -1.03 -6.11 3.44
C ALA A 40 0.47 -6.05 3.76
N ASP A 41 1.34 -6.53 2.87
CA ASP A 41 2.79 -6.43 3.10
C ASP A 41 3.18 -4.97 3.32
N ALA A 42 2.75 -4.06 2.45
CA ALA A 42 2.86 -2.62 2.69
C ALA A 42 1.64 -1.87 2.15
N LEU A 43 1.23 -0.83 2.87
CA LEU A 43 0.23 0.14 2.42
C LEU A 43 0.94 1.44 2.06
N PHE A 44 0.73 1.93 0.85
CA PHE A 44 1.15 3.26 0.43
C PHE A 44 -0.05 4.18 0.28
N GLN A 45 0.03 5.35 0.91
CA GLN A 45 -0.93 6.45 0.78
C GLN A 45 -0.19 7.63 0.14
N PRO A 46 -0.31 7.83 -1.19
CA PRO A 46 0.37 8.92 -1.87
C PRO A 46 -0.15 10.27 -1.36
N ALA A 47 0.73 11.26 -1.33
CA ALA A 47 0.34 12.64 -1.00
C ALA A 47 -0.46 13.31 -2.13
N ASP A 48 -0.14 12.99 -3.39
CA ASP A 48 -0.79 13.49 -4.60
C ASP A 48 -0.42 12.63 -5.83
N GLU A 49 -0.83 13.07 -7.02
CA GLU A 49 -0.56 12.40 -8.30
C GLU A 49 0.94 12.29 -8.63
N ASP A 50 1.73 13.34 -8.33
CA ASP A 50 3.18 13.32 -8.59
C ASP A 50 3.89 12.33 -7.68
N ASP A 51 3.46 12.24 -6.43
CA ASP A 51 3.96 11.26 -5.46
C ASP A 51 3.58 9.82 -5.85
N LEU A 52 2.34 9.61 -6.32
CA LEU A 52 1.92 8.33 -6.89
C LEU A 52 2.75 7.96 -8.11
N ALA A 53 2.97 8.89 -9.03
CA ALA A 53 3.77 8.64 -10.23
C ALA A 53 5.24 8.34 -9.89
N ALA A 54 5.81 9.02 -8.89
CA ALA A 54 7.15 8.74 -8.37
C ALA A 54 7.22 7.33 -7.77
N PHE A 55 6.24 6.94 -6.96
CA PHE A 55 6.15 5.61 -6.38
C PHE A 55 6.05 4.52 -7.46
N LEU A 56 5.20 4.69 -8.47
CA LEU A 56 5.04 3.72 -9.56
C LEU A 56 6.32 3.54 -10.38
N ARG A 57 7.13 4.59 -10.55
CA ARG A 57 8.47 4.47 -11.17
C ARG A 57 9.49 3.79 -10.25
N ALA A 58 9.37 4.00 -8.94
CA ALA A 58 10.28 3.45 -7.95
C ALA A 58 10.08 1.94 -7.74
N VAL A 59 8.86 1.42 -7.86
CA VAL A 59 8.56 0.01 -7.58
C VAL A 59 8.75 -0.84 -8.85
N PRO A 60 9.57 -1.91 -8.80
CA PRO A 60 9.71 -2.88 -9.89
C PRO A 60 8.38 -3.57 -10.25
N GLU A 61 8.18 -3.87 -11.53
CA GLU A 61 6.95 -4.50 -12.05
C GLU A 61 6.67 -5.89 -11.46
N GLU A 62 7.70 -6.62 -10.99
CA GLU A 62 7.51 -7.92 -10.36
C GLU A 62 6.87 -7.86 -8.96
N ILE A 63 6.78 -6.67 -8.36
CA ILE A 63 6.17 -6.48 -7.05
C ILE A 63 4.68 -6.19 -7.26
N PRO A 64 3.77 -7.07 -6.80
CA PRO A 64 2.34 -6.88 -7.01
C PRO A 64 1.83 -5.57 -6.41
N LEU A 65 0.98 -4.87 -7.16
CA LEU A 65 0.32 -3.65 -6.73
C LEU A 65 -1.19 -3.87 -6.70
N THR A 66 -1.85 -3.50 -5.61
CA THR A 66 -3.30 -3.54 -5.47
C THR A 66 -3.82 -2.15 -5.12
N THR A 67 -4.56 -1.53 -6.03
CA THR A 67 -5.16 -0.21 -5.78
C THR A 67 -6.50 -0.36 -5.08
N VAL A 68 -6.71 0.40 -4.01
CA VAL A 68 -7.96 0.42 -3.23
C VAL A 68 -8.43 1.86 -3.02
N GLY A 69 -9.75 2.06 -3.05
CA GLY A 69 -10.38 3.30 -2.60
C GLY A 69 -10.64 3.27 -1.08
N ILE A 70 -11.87 3.56 -0.68
CA ILE A 70 -12.30 3.51 0.73
C ILE A 70 -12.68 2.09 1.22
N GLY A 71 -12.52 1.06 0.40
CA GLY A 71 -12.77 -0.33 0.80
C GLY A 71 -14.24 -0.72 1.00
N SER A 72 -15.20 0.01 0.40
CA SER A 72 -16.65 -0.22 0.56
C SER A 72 -17.17 -1.51 -0.09
N ASN A 73 -16.42 -2.07 -1.05
CA ASN A 73 -16.76 -3.30 -1.74
C ASN A 73 -15.55 -4.23 -1.89
N LEU A 74 -14.75 -4.35 -0.83
CA LEU A 74 -13.55 -5.19 -0.82
C LEU A 74 -13.61 -6.17 0.37
N LEU A 75 -13.53 -7.46 0.07
CA LEU A 75 -13.39 -8.52 1.06
C LEU A 75 -11.99 -9.14 0.92
N VAL A 76 -11.10 -8.78 1.85
CA VAL A 76 -9.73 -9.29 1.89
C VAL A 76 -9.73 -10.61 2.67
N ARG A 77 -8.99 -11.61 2.18
CA ARG A 77 -8.82 -12.90 2.88
C ARG A 77 -7.90 -12.74 4.08
N ASP A 78 -7.98 -13.64 5.05
CA ASP A 78 -7.08 -13.67 6.23
C ASP A 78 -5.61 -13.83 5.86
N GLY A 79 -5.33 -14.43 4.69
CA GLY A 79 -3.98 -14.51 4.12
C GLY A 79 -3.39 -13.17 3.66
N GLY A 80 -4.18 -12.08 3.69
CA GLY A 80 -3.70 -10.74 3.41
C GLY A 80 -3.49 -10.42 1.93
N ILE A 81 -2.70 -9.37 1.67
CA ILE A 81 -2.37 -8.89 0.31
C ILE A 81 -0.85 -8.81 0.14
N ALA A 82 -0.35 -9.46 -0.91
CA ALA A 82 1.05 -9.45 -1.28
C ALA A 82 1.46 -8.12 -1.95
N GLY A 83 2.68 -7.64 -1.68
CA GLY A 83 3.24 -6.45 -2.31
C GLY A 83 2.67 -5.15 -1.73
N PHE A 84 2.43 -4.15 -2.57
CA PHE A 84 1.90 -2.88 -2.10
C PHE A 84 0.39 -2.78 -2.34
N VAL A 85 -0.33 -2.37 -1.30
CA VAL A 85 -1.67 -1.81 -1.42
C VAL A 85 -1.53 -0.30 -1.57
N ILE A 86 -2.07 0.27 -2.64
CA ILE A 86 -2.09 1.73 -2.87
C ILE A 86 -3.47 2.23 -2.50
N ARG A 87 -3.57 3.05 -1.45
CA ARG A 87 -4.84 3.60 -0.99
C ARG A 87 -5.02 5.02 -1.48
N LEU A 88 -6.00 5.17 -2.38
CA LEU A 88 -6.39 6.42 -3.01
C LEU A 88 -7.58 7.02 -2.23
N SER A 89 -7.29 7.85 -1.22
CA SER A 89 -8.32 8.55 -0.43
C SER A 89 -9.05 9.62 -1.26
N ALA A 90 -10.30 9.94 -0.88
CA ALA A 90 -11.22 10.73 -1.71
C ALA A 90 -10.75 12.19 -1.95
N LYS A 91 -11.14 12.71 -3.12
CA LYS A 91 -10.80 13.99 -3.78
C LYS A 91 -9.33 14.46 -3.64
N GLY A 92 -8.50 14.02 -4.59
CA GLY A 92 -7.18 14.62 -4.89
C GLY A 92 -5.97 14.03 -4.16
N PHE A 93 -6.19 13.03 -3.30
CA PHE A 93 -5.25 12.45 -2.33
C PHE A 93 -4.95 13.40 -1.15
N GLY A 94 -4.94 12.87 0.07
CA GLY A 94 -4.85 13.65 1.31
C GLY A 94 -4.06 12.95 2.39
#